data_AF-A7HNV9-F1
#
_entry.id   AF-A7HNV9-F1
#
_cell.length_a   1.000
_cell.length_b   1.000
_cell.length_c   1.000
_cell.angle_alpha   90.00
_cell.angle_beta   90.00
_cell.angle_gamma   90.00
#
_symmetry.space_group_name_H-M   'P 1'
#
loop_
_entity.id
_entity.type
_entity.pdbx_description
1 polymer ?
#
loop_
_entity_poly.entity_id
_entity_poly.type
_entity_poly.pdbx_seq_one_letter_code
_entity_poly.pdbx_strand_id
1 'polypeptide(L)'
;MRAYGFVLESYGKYVKVRTRDGEFIVKSDKKPPKEGTKIEVKDFGKGDYLAKVVAKKPGEFEELPNVKFVEISERITSGLKFKHMNTISVAVALFLEEISKRIEISNPFILRIQKLLSGKDLDDEDRKFERYLNVLSGRYGLKSDSGTIIFMDRKTSTFHVFLEDNKIFGKVEDGIQNSVVLYFEKFPENVQYLEESLRKHFQIVSIKLEGFSEGAYV
;
A
#
# COMPACT_ATOMS: atom_id res chain seq x y z
N MET A 1 -23.49 -4.27 -5.86
CA MET A 1 -23.75 -3.25 -4.85
C MET A 1 -23.98 -1.88 -5.50
N ARG A 2 -25.13 -1.22 -5.24
CA ARG A 2 -25.32 0.20 -5.59
C ARG A 2 -25.00 1.03 -4.34
N ALA A 3 -23.84 1.68 -4.31
CA ALA A 3 -23.43 2.51 -3.18
C ALA A 3 -23.46 3.99 -3.60
N TYR A 4 -24.18 4.84 -2.88
CA TYR A 4 -24.09 6.28 -3.08
C TYR A 4 -22.96 6.84 -2.22
N GLY A 5 -22.16 7.73 -2.78
CA GLY A 5 -21.05 8.34 -2.08
C GLY A 5 -20.86 9.82 -2.40
N PHE A 6 -20.16 10.50 -1.51
CA PHE A 6 -19.75 11.89 -1.68
C PHE A 6 -18.29 11.93 -2.10
N VAL A 7 -18.01 12.70 -3.16
CA VAL A 7 -16.65 12.93 -3.64
C VAL A 7 -15.93 13.82 -2.62
N LEU A 8 -14.89 13.28 -2.00
CA LEU A 8 -14.03 14.00 -1.07
C LEU A 8 -12.92 14.73 -1.81
N GLU A 9 -12.31 14.07 -2.80
CA GLU A 9 -11.15 14.57 -3.55
C GLU A 9 -11.21 14.06 -4.99
N SER A 10 -10.73 14.88 -5.92
CA SER A 10 -10.63 14.50 -7.34
C SER A 10 -9.32 14.99 -7.95
N TYR A 11 -8.55 14.09 -8.55
CA TYR A 11 -7.31 14.45 -9.25
C TYR A 11 -7.03 13.49 -10.40
N GLY A 12 -6.78 14.03 -11.59
CA GLY A 12 -6.48 13.23 -12.78
C GLY A 12 -7.59 12.21 -13.08
N LYS A 13 -7.25 10.92 -13.02
CA LYS A 13 -8.20 9.79 -13.19
C LYS A 13 -8.77 9.24 -11.88
N TYR A 14 -8.37 9.80 -10.74
CA TYR A 14 -8.63 9.27 -9.42
C TYR A 14 -9.66 10.13 -8.66
N VAL A 15 -10.51 9.44 -7.91
CA VAL A 15 -11.55 10.04 -7.09
C VAL A 15 -11.58 9.34 -5.74
N LYS A 16 -11.55 10.11 -4.65
CA LYS A 16 -11.80 9.61 -3.30
C LYS A 16 -13.26 9.83 -2.96
N VAL A 17 -13.95 8.78 -2.55
CA VAL A 17 -15.40 8.79 -2.33
C VAL A 17 -15.70 8.24 -0.94
N ARG A 18 -16.50 8.96 -0.16
CA ARG A 18 -17.04 8.45 1.12
C ARG A 18 -18.44 7.91 0.91
N THR A 19 -18.64 6.65 1.27
CA THR A 19 -19.93 5.95 1.26
C THR A 19 -20.32 5.54 2.69
N ARG A 20 -21.42 4.82 2.87
CA ARG A 20 -21.79 4.23 4.17
C ARG A 20 -20.83 3.14 4.63
N ASP A 21 -20.24 2.41 3.69
CA ASP A 21 -19.35 1.27 3.96
C ASP A 21 -17.90 1.71 4.19
N GLY A 22 -17.64 3.02 4.11
CA GLY A 22 -16.32 3.61 4.30
C GLY A 22 -15.86 4.46 3.11
N GLU A 23 -14.56 4.66 3.01
CA GLU A 23 -13.91 5.45 1.96
C GLU A 23 -13.30 4.57 0.89
N PHE A 24 -13.33 5.05 -0.36
CA PHE A 24 -12.85 4.34 -1.52
C PHE A 24 -12.02 5.28 -2.38
N ILE A 25 -10.90 4.80 -2.92
CA ILE A 25 -10.22 5.42 -4.04
C ILE A 25 -10.61 4.63 -5.28
N VAL A 26 -11.17 5.34 -6.25
CA VAL A 26 -11.59 4.77 -7.53
C VAL A 26 -10.84 5.43 -8.68
N LYS A 27 -10.54 4.65 -9.71
CA LYS A 27 -9.90 5.10 -10.94
C LYS A 27 -10.88 4.98 -12.10
N SER A 28 -11.07 6.04 -12.88
CA SER A 28 -11.89 6.03 -14.09
C SER A 28 -11.20 6.74 -15.25
N ASP A 29 -11.49 6.32 -16.47
CA ASP A 29 -11.04 7.00 -17.68
C ASP A 29 -11.92 8.21 -18.06
N LYS A 30 -13.04 8.43 -17.36
CA LYS A 30 -13.88 9.61 -17.53
C LYS A 30 -13.42 10.75 -16.61
N LYS A 31 -13.72 11.98 -17.02
CA LYS A 31 -13.42 13.18 -16.23
C LYS A 31 -13.97 13.00 -14.80
N PRO A 32 -13.14 13.19 -13.76
CA PRO A 32 -13.58 13.00 -12.39
C PRO A 32 -14.65 14.05 -12.03
N PRO A 33 -15.69 13.66 -11.27
CA PRO A 33 -16.66 14.60 -10.71
C PRO A 33 -15.97 15.62 -9.80
N LYS A 34 -16.61 16.79 -9.59
CA LYS A 34 -16.07 17.80 -8.67
C LYS A 34 -16.22 17.35 -7.22
N GLU A 35 -15.31 17.80 -6.37
CA GLU A 35 -15.42 17.65 -4.91
C GLU A 35 -16.77 18.17 -4.40
N GLY A 36 -17.34 17.47 -3.41
CA GLY A 36 -18.68 17.74 -2.88
C GLY A 36 -19.83 17.16 -3.72
N THR A 37 -19.57 16.62 -4.91
CA THR A 37 -20.62 16.00 -5.74
C THR A 37 -21.06 14.67 -5.12
N LYS A 38 -22.37 14.42 -5.06
CA LYS A 38 -22.92 13.11 -4.74
C LYS A 38 -22.95 12.26 -6.01
N ILE A 39 -22.36 11.07 -5.94
CA ILE A 39 -22.30 10.14 -7.06
C ILE A 39 -22.88 8.79 -6.66
N GLU A 40 -23.39 8.06 -7.66
CA GLU A 40 -23.69 6.64 -7.51
C GLU A 40 -22.44 5.85 -7.94
N VAL A 41 -21.85 5.14 -6.99
CA VAL A 41 -20.84 4.11 -7.25
C VAL A 41 -21.61 2.85 -7.64
N LYS A 42 -21.89 2.72 -8.94
CA LYS A 42 -22.43 1.49 -9.53
C LYS A 42 -21.30 0.48 -9.70
N ASP A 43 -21.60 -0.79 -9.41
CA ASP A 43 -20.67 -1.91 -9.49
C ASP A 43 -19.66 -1.81 -10.64
N PHE A 44 -18.41 -2.07 -10.24
CA PHE A 44 -17.28 -2.57 -11.01
C PHE A 44 -17.71 -3.42 -12.22
N GLY A 45 -17.80 -2.80 -13.39
CA GLY A 45 -17.82 -3.53 -14.66
C GLY A 45 -18.99 -3.27 -15.62
N LYS A 46 -20.12 -2.66 -15.25
CA LYS A 46 -21.16 -2.28 -16.24
C LYS A 46 -21.97 -1.04 -15.81
N GLY A 47 -21.66 0.11 -16.43
CA GLY A 47 -22.41 1.36 -16.29
C GLY A 47 -21.73 2.54 -16.98
N ASP A 48 -22.36 3.72 -16.96
CA ASP A 48 -21.88 4.96 -17.60
C ASP A 48 -20.59 5.53 -16.97
N TYR A 49 -20.09 4.97 -15.88
CA TYR A 49 -18.81 5.32 -15.27
C TYR A 49 -18.11 4.03 -14.85
N LEU A 50 -17.26 3.50 -15.74
CA LEU A 50 -16.40 2.36 -15.40
C LEU A 50 -15.31 2.88 -14.46
N ALA A 51 -15.42 2.53 -13.18
CA ALA A 51 -14.44 2.88 -12.17
C ALA A 51 -13.92 1.60 -11.51
N LYS A 52 -12.59 1.43 -11.49
CA LYS A 52 -11.91 0.34 -10.78
C LYS A 52 -11.61 0.80 -9.36
N VAL A 53 -11.97 0.02 -8.34
CA VAL A 53 -11.52 0.29 -6.97
C VAL A 53 -10.02 0.01 -6.89
N VAL A 54 -9.31 1.00 -6.36
CA VAL A 54 -7.87 0.97 -6.15
C VAL A 54 -7.57 0.65 -4.69
N ALA A 55 -8.31 1.27 -3.76
CA ALA A 55 -8.24 0.98 -2.33
C ALA A 55 -9.56 1.30 -1.62
N LYS A 56 -9.74 0.73 -0.43
CA LYS A 56 -10.88 0.97 0.46
C LYS A 56 -10.43 1.10 1.93
N LYS A 57 -11.20 1.83 2.73
CA LYS A 57 -11.10 1.95 4.19
C LYS A 57 -12.49 1.75 4.80
N PRO A 58 -12.72 0.80 5.71
CA PRO A 58 -11.74 -0.16 6.24
C PRO A 58 -11.30 -1.16 5.15
N GLY A 59 -10.02 -1.55 5.21
CA GLY A 59 -9.38 -2.40 4.21
C GLY A 59 -7.94 -2.70 4.60
N GLU A 60 -7.06 -2.86 3.61
CA GLU A 60 -5.62 -3.12 3.85
C GLU A 60 -4.89 -1.96 4.52
N PHE A 61 -5.43 -0.75 4.41
CA PHE A 61 -4.85 0.45 4.99
C PHE A 61 -5.83 1.10 5.97
N GLU A 62 -5.32 1.59 7.10
CA GLU A 62 -6.12 2.35 8.06
C GLU A 62 -6.53 3.73 7.53
N GLU A 63 -5.77 4.27 6.59
CA GLU A 63 -5.96 5.58 5.98
C GLU A 63 -5.74 5.50 4.47
N LEU A 64 -6.45 6.34 3.72
CA LEU A 64 -6.31 6.43 2.27
C LEU A 64 -5.58 7.73 1.90
N PRO A 65 -4.54 7.66 1.05
CA PRO A 65 -3.74 8.82 0.70
C PRO A 65 -4.53 9.83 -0.13
N ASN A 66 -4.06 11.07 -0.22
CA ASN A 66 -4.60 12.02 -1.17
C ASN A 66 -4.47 11.49 -2.61
N VAL A 67 -5.54 11.63 -3.42
CA VAL A 67 -5.59 11.05 -4.78
C VAL A 67 -4.52 11.60 -5.73
N LYS A 68 -3.99 12.80 -5.47
CA LYS A 68 -2.84 13.34 -6.18
C LYS A 68 -1.60 12.45 -6.03
N PHE A 69 -1.32 11.97 -4.81
CA PHE A 69 -0.18 11.09 -4.57
C PHE A 69 -0.41 9.70 -5.13
N VAL A 70 -1.67 9.25 -5.26
CA VAL A 70 -1.98 8.00 -5.97
C VAL A 70 -1.59 8.09 -7.44
N GLU A 71 -1.93 9.19 -8.13
CA GLU A 71 -1.51 9.36 -9.53
C GLU A 71 0.02 9.44 -9.69
N ILE A 72 0.71 10.15 -8.77
CA ILE A 72 2.18 10.21 -8.76
C ILE A 72 2.77 8.82 -8.50
N SER A 73 2.22 8.07 -7.55
CA SER A 73 2.69 6.72 -7.20
C SER A 73 2.51 5.72 -8.35
N GLU A 74 1.43 5.82 -9.13
CA GLU A 74 1.25 4.99 -10.32
C GLU A 74 2.33 5.28 -11.36
N ARG A 75 2.72 6.56 -11.54
CA ARG A 75 3.83 6.91 -12.44
C ARG A 75 5.17 6.35 -11.97
N ILE A 76 5.43 6.37 -10.66
CA ILE A 76 6.67 5.81 -10.08
C ILE A 76 6.71 4.28 -10.25
N THR A 77 5.57 3.63 -10.09
CA THR A 77 5.49 2.16 -10.05
C THR A 77 5.21 1.54 -11.43
N SER A 78 5.03 2.33 -12.49
CA SER A 78 4.59 1.86 -13.82
C SER A 78 5.52 0.83 -14.49
N GLY A 79 6.80 0.80 -14.13
CA GLY A 79 7.79 -0.14 -14.66
C GLY A 79 7.92 -1.44 -13.86
N LEU A 80 7.22 -1.55 -12.73
CA LEU A 80 7.30 -2.71 -11.85
C LEU A 80 6.30 -3.79 -12.28
N LYS A 81 6.64 -5.06 -12.04
CA LYS A 81 5.84 -6.23 -12.42
C LYS A 81 5.42 -7.01 -11.18
N PHE A 82 4.50 -6.45 -10.41
CA PHE A 82 3.92 -7.12 -9.23
C PHE A 82 2.45 -7.39 -9.46
N LYS A 83 1.93 -8.53 -9.01
CA LYS A 83 0.49 -8.83 -9.00
C LYS A 83 -0.33 -7.78 -8.23
N HIS A 84 0.26 -7.21 -7.17
CA HIS A 84 -0.40 -6.28 -6.23
C HIS A 84 -0.14 -4.80 -6.52
N MET A 85 -0.02 -4.40 -7.80
CA MET A 85 0.30 -3.02 -8.19
C MET A 85 -0.58 -1.94 -7.53
N ASN A 86 -1.88 -2.20 -7.39
CA ASN A 86 -2.80 -1.23 -6.76
C ASN A 86 -2.40 -0.96 -5.30
N THR A 87 -2.15 -2.01 -4.52
CA THR A 87 -1.74 -1.90 -3.11
C THR A 87 -0.37 -1.23 -3.00
N ILE A 88 0.59 -1.60 -3.86
CA ILE A 88 1.92 -0.96 -3.89
C ILE A 88 1.80 0.53 -4.18
N SER A 89 0.98 0.92 -5.16
CA SER A 89 0.74 2.33 -5.49
C SER A 89 0.21 3.09 -4.28
N VAL A 90 -0.77 2.51 -3.56
CA VAL A 90 -1.35 3.15 -2.37
C VAL A 90 -0.34 3.27 -1.23
N ALA A 91 0.47 2.24 -0.99
CA ALA A 91 1.57 2.27 -0.03
C ALA A 91 2.61 3.38 -0.35
N VAL A 92 3.03 3.45 -1.61
CA VAL A 92 3.95 4.49 -2.09
C VAL A 92 3.30 5.88 -1.97
N ALA A 93 2.01 6.01 -2.28
CA ALA A 93 1.29 7.28 -2.16
C ALA A 93 1.21 7.78 -0.71
N LEU A 94 0.93 6.89 0.26
CA LEU A 94 0.97 7.23 1.69
C LEU A 94 2.36 7.70 2.13
N PHE A 95 3.41 7.01 1.68
CA PHE A 95 4.79 7.38 1.96
C PHE A 95 5.15 8.76 1.39
N LEU A 96 4.79 9.01 0.13
CA LEU A 96 5.01 10.29 -0.55
C LEU A 96 4.24 11.44 0.08
N GLU A 97 3.00 11.21 0.51
CA GLU A 97 2.17 12.21 1.16
C GLU A 97 2.83 12.72 2.44
N GLU A 98 3.38 11.83 3.27
CA GLU A 98 4.13 12.24 4.46
C GLU A 98 5.41 13.02 4.12
N ILE A 99 6.14 12.58 3.10
CA ILE A 99 7.36 13.28 2.66
C ILE A 99 7.04 14.68 2.11
N SER A 100 5.91 14.81 1.40
CA SER A 100 5.48 16.07 0.77
C SER A 100 5.22 17.19 1.77
N LYS A 101 4.99 16.85 3.05
CA LYS A 101 4.85 17.82 4.15
C LYS A 101 6.15 18.54 4.48
N ARG A 102 7.30 17.99 4.05
CA ARG A 102 8.65 18.47 4.39
C ARG A 102 9.44 18.94 3.17
N ILE A 103 9.21 18.35 2.00
CA ILE A 103 9.94 18.66 0.77
C ILE A 103 9.02 18.65 -0.46
N GLU A 104 9.43 19.34 -1.53
CA GLU A 104 8.73 19.33 -2.80
C GLU A 104 8.95 18.01 -3.58
N ILE A 105 7.87 17.45 -4.13
CA ILE A 105 7.89 16.24 -4.96
C ILE A 105 8.07 16.63 -6.44
N SER A 106 9.31 16.92 -6.83
CA SER A 106 9.68 17.30 -8.20
C SER A 106 9.87 16.09 -9.13
N ASN A 107 9.93 16.32 -10.45
CA ASN A 107 10.22 15.25 -11.42
C ASN A 107 11.57 14.53 -11.16
N PRO A 108 12.69 15.21 -10.87
CA PRO A 108 13.94 14.54 -10.49
C PRO A 108 13.79 13.65 -9.25
N PHE A 109 13.01 14.11 -8.26
CA PHE A 109 12.73 13.35 -7.05
C PHE A 109 11.94 12.06 -7.37
N ILE A 110 10.91 12.17 -8.22
CA ILE A 110 10.11 11.05 -8.72
C ILE A 110 10.99 10.00 -9.42
N LEU A 111 11.87 10.44 -10.34
CA LEU A 111 12.77 9.55 -11.07
C LEU A 111 13.74 8.84 -10.13
N ARG A 112 14.22 9.51 -9.08
CA ARG A 112 15.11 8.90 -8.08
C ARG A 112 14.40 7.84 -7.25
N ILE A 113 13.14 8.06 -6.86
CA ILE A 113 12.34 7.02 -6.18
C ILE A 113 12.04 5.85 -7.13
N GLN A 114 11.77 6.13 -8.40
CA GLN A 114 11.58 5.08 -9.40
C GLN A 114 12.83 4.20 -9.55
N LYS A 115 14.04 4.80 -9.54
CA LYS A 115 15.30 4.05 -9.48
C LYS A 115 15.38 3.19 -8.21
N LEU A 116 15.12 3.77 -7.03
CA LEU A 116 15.10 3.04 -5.76
C LEU A 116 14.18 1.83 -5.80
N LEU A 117 12.92 2.01 -6.20
CA LEU A 117 11.93 0.93 -6.20
C LEU A 117 12.24 -0.17 -7.22
N SER A 118 12.92 0.16 -8.32
CA SER A 118 13.38 -0.85 -9.28
C SER A 118 14.41 -1.82 -8.69
N GLY A 119 15.13 -1.42 -7.64
CA GLY A 119 16.13 -2.23 -6.95
C GLY A 119 17.38 -2.58 -7.78
N LYS A 120 17.50 -2.05 -9.00
CA LYS A 120 18.62 -2.34 -9.92
C LYS A 120 19.73 -1.30 -9.74
N ASP A 121 20.96 -1.78 -9.62
CA ASP A 121 22.18 -0.96 -9.62
C ASP A 121 22.15 0.19 -8.59
N LEU A 122 21.69 -0.12 -7.37
CA LEU A 122 21.67 0.84 -6.26
C LEU A 122 23.07 1.04 -5.69
N ASP A 123 23.54 2.28 -5.74
CA ASP A 123 24.80 2.70 -5.13
C ASP A 123 24.63 3.13 -3.66
N ASP A 124 25.73 3.51 -3.01
CA ASP A 124 25.69 3.98 -1.62
C ASP A 124 24.89 5.28 -1.44
N GLU A 125 24.85 6.14 -2.45
CA GLU A 125 24.08 7.39 -2.43
C GLU A 125 22.58 7.13 -2.53
N ASP A 126 22.17 6.12 -3.29
CA ASP A 126 20.80 5.62 -3.31
C ASP A 126 20.39 5.07 -1.95
N ARG A 127 21.25 4.27 -1.30
CA ARG A 127 20.99 3.75 0.06
C ARG A 127 20.94 4.85 1.12
N LYS A 128 21.76 5.90 0.99
CA LYS A 128 21.66 7.10 1.86
C LYS A 128 20.35 7.85 1.61
N PHE A 129 19.96 7.99 0.35
CA PHE A 129 18.70 8.63 -0.02
C PHE A 129 17.49 7.85 0.51
N GLU A 130 17.43 6.53 0.36
CA GLU A 130 16.38 5.69 0.95
C GLU A 130 16.27 5.91 2.47
N ARG A 131 17.40 5.89 3.20
CA ARG A 131 17.42 6.17 4.65
C ARG A 131 16.89 7.57 4.97
N TYR A 132 17.33 8.58 4.21
CA TYR A 132 16.85 9.94 4.35
C TYR A 132 15.33 10.04 4.15
N LEU A 133 14.77 9.39 3.13
CA LEU A 133 13.32 9.37 2.89
C LEU A 133 12.55 8.71 4.03
N ASN A 134 13.08 7.61 4.58
CA ASN A 134 12.47 6.91 5.71
C ASN A 134 12.43 7.78 6.98
N VAL A 135 13.47 8.58 7.22
CA VAL A 135 13.50 9.57 8.30
C VAL A 135 12.53 10.72 8.04
N LEU A 136 12.43 11.18 6.78
CA LEU A 136 11.49 12.24 6.40
C LEU A 136 10.03 11.81 6.52
N SER A 137 9.68 10.60 6.10
CA SER A 137 8.30 10.13 6.18
C SER A 137 7.83 10.01 7.63
N GLY A 138 8.72 9.60 8.55
CA GLY A 138 8.44 9.50 9.99
C GLY A 138 7.46 8.38 10.33
N ARG A 139 6.22 8.45 9.86
CA ARG A 139 5.20 7.41 10.04
C ARG A 139 5.43 6.19 9.17
N TYR A 140 5.63 6.39 7.86
CA TYR A 140 5.73 5.28 6.93
C TYR A 140 7.18 4.90 6.63
N GLY A 141 7.42 3.61 6.47
CA GLY A 141 8.67 3.06 5.97
C GLY A 141 8.49 2.53 4.57
N LEU A 142 9.47 2.74 3.70
CA LEU A 142 9.50 2.17 2.35
C LEU A 142 10.93 1.74 2.03
N LYS A 143 11.09 0.49 1.65
CA LYS A 143 12.37 -0.11 1.27
C LYS A 143 12.18 -0.97 0.03
N SER A 144 13.17 -1.00 -0.86
CA SER A 144 13.21 -1.96 -1.97
C SER A 144 14.54 -2.70 -1.98
N ASP A 145 14.49 -4.01 -2.17
CA ASP A 145 15.68 -4.86 -2.26
C ASP A 145 15.39 -6.11 -3.10
N SER A 146 16.26 -6.39 -4.07
CA SER A 146 16.24 -7.61 -4.91
C SER A 146 14.84 -8.10 -5.32
N GLY A 147 14.01 -7.23 -5.92
CA GLY A 147 12.67 -7.60 -6.39
C GLY A 147 11.59 -7.68 -5.30
N THR A 148 11.90 -7.21 -4.09
CA THR A 148 10.96 -7.10 -2.96
C THR A 148 10.75 -5.64 -2.60
N ILE A 149 9.51 -5.24 -2.35
CA ILE A 149 9.17 -3.93 -1.79
C ILE A 149 8.57 -4.13 -0.41
N ILE A 150 9.09 -3.40 0.58
CA ILE A 150 8.61 -3.45 1.96
C ILE A 150 8.02 -2.08 2.30
N PHE A 151 6.75 -2.07 2.69
CA PHE A 151 6.07 -0.91 3.23
C PHE A 151 5.74 -1.14 4.71
N MET A 152 5.91 -0.14 5.56
CA MET A 152 5.63 -0.23 6.99
C MET A 152 4.81 0.98 7.44
N ASP A 153 3.78 0.76 8.25
CA ASP A 153 3.14 1.81 9.05
C ASP A 153 3.62 1.66 10.50
N ARG A 154 4.48 2.60 10.94
CA ARG A 154 5.05 2.59 12.29
C ARG A 154 4.03 2.94 13.37
N LYS A 155 2.91 3.58 13.01
CA LYS A 155 1.87 3.95 13.98
C LYS A 155 1.10 2.70 14.47
N THR A 156 0.91 1.74 13.58
CA THR A 156 0.12 0.53 13.80
C THR A 156 0.99 -0.71 13.98
N SER A 157 2.31 -0.56 13.87
CA SER A 157 3.28 -1.64 13.86
C SER A 157 2.96 -2.72 12.82
N THR A 158 2.47 -2.31 11.66
CA THR A 158 2.15 -3.22 10.54
C THR A 158 3.07 -3.02 9.35
N PHE A 159 3.26 -4.06 8.55
CA PHE A 159 4.04 -3.98 7.33
C PHE A 159 3.46 -4.87 6.22
N HIS A 160 3.76 -4.51 4.98
CA HIS A 160 3.49 -5.30 3.79
C HIS A 160 4.82 -5.62 3.11
N VAL A 161 5.04 -6.89 2.77
CA VAL A 161 6.12 -7.35 1.92
C VAL A 161 5.51 -7.75 0.59
N PHE A 162 5.88 -7.06 -0.47
CA PHE A 162 5.43 -7.32 -1.83
C PHE A 162 6.50 -8.09 -2.59
N LEU A 163 6.09 -9.23 -3.13
CA LEU A 163 6.84 -10.10 -4.03
C LEU A 163 6.13 -10.08 -5.40
N GLU A 164 6.81 -10.46 -6.48
CA GLU A 164 6.25 -10.39 -7.85
C GLU A 164 4.83 -11.01 -7.93
N ASP A 165 4.64 -12.19 -7.36
CA ASP A 165 3.36 -12.92 -7.43
C ASP A 165 2.62 -13.08 -6.09
N ASN A 166 3.14 -12.47 -5.01
CA ASN A 166 2.60 -12.68 -3.67
C ASN A 166 2.73 -11.43 -2.79
N LYS A 167 1.97 -11.40 -1.70
CA LYS A 167 2.02 -10.35 -0.69
C LYS A 167 1.95 -10.99 0.69
N ILE A 168 2.73 -10.46 1.62
CA ILE A 168 2.71 -10.84 3.02
C ILE A 168 2.30 -9.60 3.81
N PHE A 169 1.28 -9.72 4.64
CA PHE A 169 0.94 -8.70 5.62
C PHE A 169 1.44 -9.14 6.99
N GLY A 170 2.13 -8.26 7.69
CA GLY A 170 2.67 -8.52 9.02
C GLY A 170 2.16 -7.51 10.03
N LYS A 171 1.89 -7.98 11.24
CA LYS A 171 1.59 -7.14 12.41
C LYS A 171 2.53 -7.54 13.54
N VAL A 172 3.27 -6.57 14.05
CA VAL A 172 4.05 -6.70 15.27
C VAL A 172 3.19 -6.24 16.44
N GLU A 173 3.08 -7.07 17.47
CA GLU A 173 2.36 -6.72 18.69
C GLU A 173 3.37 -6.50 19.81
N ASP A 174 3.53 -5.23 20.18
CA ASP A 174 4.36 -4.82 21.31
C ASP A 174 3.59 -5.12 22.61
N GLY A 175 3.96 -6.21 23.26
CA GLY A 175 3.45 -6.65 24.56
C GLY A 175 4.53 -7.38 25.37
N ILE A 176 4.15 -8.04 26.47
CA ILE A 176 5.09 -8.78 27.35
C ILE A 176 5.88 -9.84 26.56
N GLN A 177 5.28 -10.39 25.50
CA GLN A 177 5.88 -11.38 24.62
C GLN A 177 5.99 -10.79 23.21
N ASN A 178 7.09 -10.10 22.93
CA ASN A 178 7.41 -9.54 21.61
C ASN A 178 7.01 -10.52 20.49
N SER A 179 5.93 -10.22 19.77
CA SER A 179 5.29 -11.17 18.87
C SER A 179 5.03 -10.60 17.49
N VAL A 180 5.03 -11.48 16.49
CA VAL A 180 4.72 -11.13 15.11
C VAL A 180 3.67 -12.11 14.56
N VAL A 181 2.66 -11.54 13.90
CA VAL A 181 1.66 -12.30 13.14
C VAL A 181 1.83 -11.99 11.66
N LEU A 182 2.07 -13.02 10.86
CA LEU A 182 2.17 -12.93 9.41
C LEU A 182 0.94 -13.55 8.75
N TYR A 183 0.40 -12.84 7.77
CA TYR A 183 -0.74 -13.24 6.96
C TYR A 183 -0.27 -13.40 5.51
N PHE A 184 -0.56 -14.55 4.93
CA PHE A 184 -0.15 -14.93 3.58
C PHE A 184 -1.38 -15.16 2.69
N GLU A 185 -1.34 -14.68 1.45
CA GLU A 185 -2.31 -15.13 0.42
C GLU A 185 -2.08 -16.61 0.07
N LYS A 186 -0.80 -16.99 -0.05
CA LYS A 186 -0.34 -18.35 -0.30
C LYS A 186 0.88 -18.64 0.57
N PHE A 187 0.91 -19.82 1.20
CA PHE A 187 2.07 -20.25 1.97
C PHE A 187 3.32 -20.31 1.09
N PRO A 188 4.44 -19.71 1.51
CA PRO A 188 5.72 -19.87 0.83
C PRO A 188 6.27 -21.27 1.09
N GLU A 189 7.01 -21.82 0.13
CA GLU A 189 7.61 -23.16 0.25
C GLU A 189 8.54 -23.28 1.47
N ASN A 190 9.23 -22.19 1.82
CA ASN A 190 10.21 -22.13 2.91
C ASN A 190 9.66 -21.48 4.19
N VAL A 191 8.37 -21.67 4.49
CA VAL A 191 7.72 -21.04 5.65
C VAL A 191 8.38 -21.41 6.99
N GLN A 192 8.90 -22.63 7.12
CA GLN A 192 9.59 -23.09 8.34
C GLN A 192 10.89 -22.31 8.57
N TYR A 193 11.70 -22.13 7.54
CA TYR A 193 12.94 -21.34 7.63
C TYR A 193 12.67 -19.88 7.99
N LEU A 194 11.59 -19.32 7.44
CA LEU A 194 11.14 -17.97 7.80
C LEU A 194 10.73 -17.90 9.27
N GLU A 195 9.95 -18.87 9.76
CA GLU A 195 9.54 -18.95 11.16
C GLU A 195 10.76 -19.04 12.10
N GLU A 196 11.70 -19.96 11.83
CA GLU A 196 12.93 -20.12 12.59
C GLU A 196 13.77 -18.84 12.62
N SER A 197 13.85 -18.14 11.49
CA SER A 197 14.58 -16.88 11.40
C SER A 197 13.90 -15.77 12.20
N LEU A 198 12.56 -15.69 12.19
CA LEU A 198 11.80 -14.73 12.98
C LEU A 198 11.87 -15.03 14.48
N ARG A 199 11.93 -16.30 14.88
CA ARG A 199 12.08 -16.71 16.29
C ARG A 199 13.41 -16.26 16.92
N LYS A 200 14.39 -15.83 16.13
CA LYS A 200 15.61 -15.17 16.63
C LYS A 200 15.34 -13.76 17.17
N HIS A 201 14.25 -13.14 16.74
CA HIS A 201 13.90 -11.75 17.07
C HIS A 201 12.59 -11.64 17.86
N PHE A 202 11.66 -12.57 17.67
CA PHE A 202 10.33 -12.59 18.30
C PHE A 202 10.16 -13.83 19.16
N GLN A 203 9.57 -13.68 20.35
CA GLN A 203 9.24 -14.81 21.22
C GLN A 203 8.11 -15.65 20.65
N ILE A 204 7.13 -14.99 20.04
CA ILE A 204 5.98 -15.63 19.40
C ILE A 204 5.95 -15.25 17.92
N VAL A 205 5.88 -16.27 17.07
CA VAL A 205 5.67 -16.13 15.64
C VAL A 205 4.38 -16.88 15.30
N SER A 206 3.38 -16.17 14.77
CA SER A 206 2.14 -16.76 14.28
C SER A 206 2.07 -16.57 12.77
N ILE A 207 1.78 -17.65 12.05
CA ILE A 207 1.62 -17.61 10.60
C ILE A 207 0.20 -18.03 10.25
N LYS A 208 -0.50 -17.22 9.47
CA LYS A 208 -1.91 -17.39 9.09
C LYS A 208 -2.05 -17.23 7.57
N LEU A 209 -3.01 -17.94 6.99
CA LEU A 209 -3.46 -17.68 5.62
C LEU A 209 -4.61 -16.66 5.65
N GLU A 210 -4.59 -15.66 4.77
CA GLU A 210 -5.60 -14.57 4.71
C GLU A 210 -7.04 -15.10 4.57
N GLY A 211 -7.21 -16.28 3.94
CA GLY A 211 -8.50 -16.95 3.77
C GLY A 211 -9.12 -17.56 5.03
N PHE A 212 -8.41 -17.57 6.17
CA PHE A 212 -8.93 -18.12 7.45
C PHE A 212 -9.41 -17.04 8.43
N SER A 213 -9.54 -15.79 7.97
CA SER A 213 -10.07 -14.68 8.78
C SER A 213 -11.55 -14.84 9.18
N GLU A 214 -12.30 -15.75 8.54
CA GLU A 214 -13.70 -16.09 8.88
C GLU A 214 -13.87 -17.36 9.73
N GLY A 215 -12.80 -17.91 10.33
CA GLY A 215 -12.96 -18.85 11.45
C GLY A 215 -13.67 -20.17 11.15
N ALA A 216 -13.51 -20.73 9.95
CA ALA A 216 -13.84 -22.14 9.72
C ALA A 216 -12.65 -23.02 10.13
N TYR A 217 -12.59 -23.38 11.41
CA TYR A 217 -11.88 -24.58 11.84
C TYR A 217 -12.73 -25.78 11.37
N VAL A 218 -12.14 -26.69 10.60
CA VAL A 218 -12.61 -28.08 10.50
C VAL A 218 -11.79 -28.90 11.48
#